data_AF-A0A7W9BAF9-F1
#
_entry.id   AF-A0A7W9BAF9-F1
#
_cell.length_a   1.000
_cell.length_b   1.000
_cell.length_c   1.000
_cell.angle_alpha   90.00
_cell.angle_beta   90.00
_cell.angle_gamma   90.00
#
_symmetry.space_group_name_H-M   'P 1'
#
loop_
_entity.id
_entity.type
_entity.pdbx_description
1 polymer ?
#
loop_
_entity_poly.entity_id
_entity_poly.type
_entity_poly.pdbx_seq_one_letter_code
_entity_poly.pdbx_strand_id
1 'polypeptide(L)' 'MEPVFFVMAILGCGDGNTDCREARLDTVRYATAAQCQAALPAGLARNTDLDYPSIAAACRANGPIVVRVDKPQRKG' A
#
# COMPACT_ATOMS: atom_id res chain seq x y z
N MET A 1 9.91 0.32 20.60
CA MET A 1 10.04 0.12 19.15
C MET A 1 8.78 -0.58 18.70
N GLU A 2 7.84 0.13 18.10
CA GLU A 2 6.63 -0.52 17.57
C GLU A 2 7.02 -1.43 16.41
N PRO A 3 6.45 -2.64 16.30
CA PRO A 3 6.75 -3.53 15.19
C PRO A 3 6.28 -2.88 13.89
N VAL A 4 7.17 -2.75 12.92
CA VAL A 4 6.80 -2.37 11.55
C VAL A 4 6.09 -3.56 10.93
N PHE A 5 4.83 -3.37 10.55
CA PHE A 5 4.07 -4.37 9.80
C PHE A 5 3.72 -3.82 8.42
N PHE A 6 3.56 -4.71 7.45
CA PHE A 6 3.15 -4.35 6.11
C PHE A 6 1.67 -4.66 5.95
N VAL A 7 0.91 -3.74 5.36
CA VAL A 7 -0.48 -3.96 5.00
C VAL A 7 -0.65 -3.79 3.51
N MET A 8 -1.74 -4.36 3.00
CA MET A 8 -2.13 -4.19 1.61
C MET A 8 -3.19 -3.10 1.51
N ALA A 9 -2.89 -2.05 0.74
CA ALA A 9 -3.84 -1.02 0.40
C ALA A 9 -4.43 -1.31 -0.97
N ILE A 10 -5.75 -1.45 -1.02
CA ILE A 10 -6.49 -1.62 -2.27
C ILE A 10 -6.93 -0.24 -2.74
N LEU A 11 -6.45 0.11 -3.93
CA LEU A 11 -6.73 1.34 -4.62
C LEU A 11 -7.82 1.09 -5.65
N GLY A 12 -8.89 1.87 -5.60
CA GLY A 12 -9.89 1.95 -6.65
C GLY A 12 -9.47 3.04 -7.63
N CYS A 13 -9.32 2.67 -8.90
CA CYS A 13 -8.99 3.59 -9.98
C CYS A 13 -10.24 3.90 -10.79
N GLY A 14 -10.46 5.18 -11.10
CA GLY A 14 -11.50 5.61 -12.03
C GLY A 14 -11.14 5.32 -13.49
N ASP A 15 -12.02 5.76 -14.39
CA ASP A 15 -11.85 5.60 -15.84
C ASP A 15 -10.52 6.21 -16.30
N GLY A 16 -9.59 5.35 -16.73
CA GLY A 16 -8.26 5.75 -17.22
C GLY A 16 -7.09 5.38 -16.32
N ASN A 17 -7.30 4.75 -15.15
CA ASN A 17 -6.22 4.31 -14.24
C ASN A 17 -5.28 5.44 -13.73
N THR A 18 -5.66 6.71 -13.88
CA THR A 18 -4.83 7.86 -13.47
C THR A 18 -5.12 8.35 -12.05
N ASP A 19 -6.35 8.18 -11.58
CA ASP A 19 -6.84 8.72 -10.31
C ASP A 19 -7.18 7.61 -9.32
N CYS A 20 -6.19 6.78 -8.99
CA CYS A 20 -6.34 5.69 -8.02
C CYS A 20 -6.39 6.24 -6.59
N ARG A 21 -7.49 6.03 -5.88
CA ARG A 21 -7.67 6.39 -4.47
C ARG A 21 -7.80 5.15 -3.61
N GLU A 22 -7.47 5.28 -2.32
CA GLU A 22 -7.66 4.18 -1.38
C GLU A 22 -9.14 3.85 -1.25
N ALA A 23 -9.52 2.67 -1.74
CA ALA A 23 -10.89 2.16 -1.69
C ALA A 23 -11.10 1.29 -0.45
N ARG A 24 -10.10 0.48 -0.10
CA ARG A 24 -10.12 -0.36 1.10
C ARG A 24 -8.71 -0.67 1.58
N LEU A 25 -8.51 -0.71 2.89
CA LEU A 25 -7.30 -1.28 3.50
C LEU A 25 -7.59 -2.72 3.91
N ASP A 26 -6.70 -3.63 3.53
CA ASP A 26 -6.73 -5.01 4.00
C ASP A 26 -6.34 -5.03 5.49
N THR A 27 -7.11 -5.75 6.30
CA THR A 27 -6.85 -5.95 7.73
C THR A 27 -5.72 -6.94 7.97
N VAL A 28 -5.32 -7.72 6.96
CA VAL A 28 -4.18 -8.65 7.05
C VAL A 28 -2.87 -7.89 7.19
N ARG A 29 -2.10 -8.26 8.21
CA ARG A 29 -0.78 -7.71 8.50
C ARG A 29 0.29 -8.73 8.16
N TYR A 30 1.28 -8.31 7.39
CA TYR A 30 2.42 -9.11 6.99
C TYR A 30 3.68 -8.67 7.75
N ALA A 31 4.56 -9.62 8.03
CA ALA A 31 5.82 -9.33 8.73
C ALA A 31 6.86 -8.69 7.79
N THR A 32 6.76 -8.94 6.47
CA THR A 32 7.71 -8.45 5.48
C THR A 32 7.02 -7.92 4.22
N ALA A 33 7.71 -7.01 3.52
CA ALA A 33 7.25 -6.51 2.22
C ALA A 33 7.07 -7.66 1.20
N ALA A 34 8.01 -8.61 1.17
CA ALA A 34 7.96 -9.77 0.27
C ALA A 34 6.72 -10.64 0.50
N GLN A 35 6.32 -10.86 1.76
CA GLN A 35 5.06 -11.56 2.08
C GLN A 35 3.84 -10.80 1.56
N CYS A 36 3.80 -9.48 1.81
CA CYS A 36 2.70 -8.66 1.31
C CYS A 36 2.62 -8.70 -0.23
N GLN A 37 3.77 -8.58 -0.92
CA GLN A 37 3.83 -8.60 -2.38
C GLN A 37 3.37 -9.93 -2.96
N ALA A 38 3.78 -11.05 -2.37
CA ALA A 38 3.34 -12.38 -2.77
C ALA A 38 1.83 -12.60 -2.55
N ALA A 39 1.23 -11.88 -1.59
CA ALA A 39 -0.18 -11.95 -1.31
C ALA A 39 -1.05 -11.05 -2.21
N LEU A 40 -0.47 -10.09 -2.95
CA LEU A 40 -1.20 -9.13 -3.79
C LEU A 40 -2.24 -9.78 -4.72
N PRO A 41 -1.93 -10.87 -5.47
CA PRO A 41 -2.92 -11.47 -6.36
C PRO A 41 -4.12 -12.04 -5.60
N ALA A 42 -3.88 -12.64 -4.44
CA ALA A 42 -4.94 -13.19 -3.60
C ALA A 42 -5.76 -12.11 -2.89
N GLY A 43 -5.15 -10.96 -2.56
CA GLY A 43 -5.86 -9.80 -2.02
C GLY A 43 -6.75 -9.13 -3.06
N LEU A 44 -6.22 -8.90 -4.28
CA LEU A 44 -7.01 -8.36 -5.39
C LEU A 44 -8.24 -9.23 -5.71
N ALA A 45 -8.06 -10.55 -5.77
CA ALA A 45 -9.14 -11.49 -6.07
C ALA A 45 -10.28 -11.48 -5.02
N ARG A 46 -9.99 -11.10 -3.77
CA ARG A 46 -11.00 -10.99 -2.70
C ARG A 46 -11.72 -9.64 -2.70
N ASN A 47 -11.15 -8.65 -3.38
CA ASN A 47 -11.61 -7.27 -3.38
C ASN A 47 -12.24 -6.86 -4.73
N THR A 48 -12.65 -7.84 -5.53
CA THR A 48 -13.40 -7.65 -6.78
C THR A 48 -14.85 -7.20 -6.53
N ASP A 49 -15.28 -7.14 -5.27
CA ASP A 49 -16.57 -6.59 -4.83
C ASP A 49 -16.62 -5.06 -4.82
N LEU A 50 -15.49 -4.39 -5.05
CA LEU A 50 -15.42 -2.93 -5.06
C LEU A 50 -16.04 -2.34 -6.33
N ASP A 51 -16.88 -1.31 -6.17
CA ASP A 51 -17.52 -0.56 -7.27
C ASP A 51 -16.52 0.38 -7.98
N TYR A 52 -15.44 -0.18 -8.52
CA TYR A 52 -14.46 0.53 -9.33
C TYR A 52 -14.22 -0.20 -10.65
N PRO A 53 -14.05 0.53 -11.77
CA PRO A 53 -13.78 -0.08 -13.07
C PRO A 53 -12.43 -0.80 -13.09
N SER A 54 -11.49 -0.40 -12.24
CA SER A 54 -10.20 -1.07 -12.06
C SER A 54 -9.72 -0.91 -10.63
N ILE A 55 -9.06 -1.95 -10.12
CA ILE A 55 -8.47 -1.96 -8.79
C ILE A 55 -6.99 -2.30 -8.87
N ALA A 56 -6.20 -1.66 -8.02
CA ALA A 56 -4.77 -1.93 -7.85
C ALA A 56 -4.49 -2.22 -6.38
N ALA A 57 -3.43 -2.98 -6.09
CA ALA A 57 -3.01 -3.26 -4.73
C ALA A 57 -1.58 -2.78 -4.51
N ALA A 58 -1.35 -2.11 -3.38
CA ALA A 58 -0.06 -1.56 -3.02
C ALA A 58 0.30 -1.98 -1.59
N CYS A 59 1.51 -2.53 -1.41
CA CYS A 59 2.03 -2.85 -0.09
C CYS A 59 2.57 -1.59 0.58
N ARG A 60 2.03 -1.26 1.74
CA ARG A 60 2.46 -0.13 2.57
C ARG A 60 3.02 -0.64 3.88
N ALA A 61 4.14 -0.08 4.33
CA ALA A 61 4.58 -0.27 5.70
C ALA A 61 3.72 0.62 6.61
N ASN A 62 2.93 -0.01 7.48
CA ASN A 62 2.21 0.68 8.54
C ASN A 62 3.00 0.54 9.84
N GLY A 63 3.47 1.69 10.30
CA GLY A 63 4.32 1.88 11.45
C GLY A 63 4.96 3.27 11.31
N PRO A 64 5.45 3.89 12.39
CA PRO A 64 6.17 5.15 12.28
C PRO A 64 7.44 4.91 11.44
N ILE A 65 7.34 5.17 10.13
CA ILE A 65 8.51 5.25 9.27
C ILE A 65 9.22 6.53 9.70
N VAL A 66 10.25 6.39 10.52
CA VAL A 66 11.24 7.44 10.72
C VAL A 66 11.96 7.61 9.37
N VAL A 67 11.34 8.35 8.45
CA VAL A 67 12.02 8.85 7.28
C VAL A 67 13.12 9.76 7.83
N ARG A 68 14.37 9.27 7.81
CA ARG A 68 15.51 10.16 8.06
C ARG A 68 15.53 11.11 6.86
N VAL A 69 15.01 12.31 7.05
CA VAL A 69 15.21 13.39 6.09
C VAL A 69 16.67 13.81 6.25
N ASP A 70 17.55 13.23 5.45
CA ASP A 70 18.92 13.71 5.33
C ASP A 70 18.85 15.16 4.84
N LYS A 71 19.16 16.11 5.74
CA LYS A 71 19.12 17.55 5.47
C LYS A 71 19.85 17.86 4.16
N PRO A 72 19.28 18.69 3.25
CA PRO A 72 19.99 19.11 2.05
C PRO A 72 21.20 19.93 2.48
N GLN A 73 22.40 19.45 2.14
CA GLN A 73 23.65 20.14 2.39
C GLN A 73 23.69 21.43 1.56
N ARG A 74 23.41 22.57 2.21
CA ARG A 74 23.66 23.89 1.65
C ARG A 74 25.17 24.07 1.47
N LYS A 75 25.65 24.05 0.23
CA LYS A 75 26.98 24.56 -0.12
C LYS A 75 26.90 26.09 -0.12
N GLY A 76 27.76 26.72 0.69
CA GLY A 76 27.98 28.16 0.72
C GLY A 76 28.94 28.63 -0.37
#